data_AF-A0A7C2A3N1-F1
#
_entry.id   AF-A0A7C2A3N1-F1
#
_cell.length_a   1.000
_cell.length_b   1.000
_cell.length_c   1.000
_cell.angle_alpha   90.00
_cell.angle_beta   90.00
_cell.angle_gamma   90.00
#
_symmetry.space_group_name_H-M   'P 1'
#
loop_
_entity.id
_entity.type
_entity.pdbx_description
1 polymer ?
#
loop_
_entity_poly.entity_id
_entity_poly.type
_entity_poly.pdbx_seq_one_letter_code
_entity_poly.pdbx_strand_id
1 'polypeptide(L)'
;MKKLLTTIYAGLVLMSLLFAGVDDINAVKKIYLNDPPHIPSNPQPVNGSTNVDVYTDLGWDGGDPDISECVYYDVFFGVSSNPPFLERIGPYPANQTRITYNPNK
;
A
#
# COMPACT_ATOMS: atom_id res chain seq x y z
N MET A 1 11.78 45.12 3.80
CA MET A 1 10.40 45.10 3.26
C MET A 1 10.29 43.97 2.24
N LYS A 2 9.15 43.27 2.23
CA LYS A 2 8.78 42.07 1.43
C LYS A 2 9.28 40.75 2.05
N LYS A 3 8.45 39.75 2.38
CA LYS A 3 7.02 39.47 2.14
C LYS A 3 6.56 38.44 3.21
N LEU A 4 5.39 38.63 3.81
CA LEU A 4 4.61 37.48 4.30
C LEU A 4 3.80 36.95 3.10
N LEU A 5 3.99 35.68 2.76
CA LEU A 5 2.99 34.90 2.02
C LEU A 5 2.65 33.66 2.84
N THR A 6 1.45 33.68 3.38
CA THR A 6 0.73 32.56 3.99
C THR A 6 0.45 31.51 2.91
N THR A 7 0.88 30.27 3.09
CA THR A 7 0.42 29.12 2.30
C THR A 7 -0.19 28.10 3.24
N ILE A 8 -1.48 27.85 3.07
CA ILE A 8 -2.25 26.84 3.79
C ILE A 8 -1.91 25.49 3.15
N TYR A 9 -1.15 24.64 3.84
CA TYR A 9 -0.98 23.24 3.45
C TYR A 9 -2.10 22.42 4.07
N ALA A 10 -3.15 22.15 3.28
CA ALA A 10 -3.99 20.99 3.50
C ALA A 10 -3.40 19.84 2.67
N GLY A 11 -2.79 18.85 3.33
CA GLY A 11 -2.64 17.50 2.75
C GLY A 11 -1.26 17.03 2.25
N LEU A 12 -0.16 17.76 2.43
CA LEU A 12 1.18 17.20 2.23
C LEU A 12 2.07 17.51 3.43
N VAL A 13 2.47 16.48 4.17
CA VAL A 13 3.61 16.56 5.09
C VAL A 13 4.86 16.67 4.22
N LEU A 14 5.18 17.89 3.79
CA LEU A 14 6.52 18.23 3.33
C LEU A 14 7.41 18.28 4.57
N MET A 15 7.89 17.11 5.00
CA MET A 15 9.02 17.06 5.93
C MET A 15 10.25 17.50 5.14
N SER A 16 10.66 18.75 5.35
CA SER A 16 11.85 19.35 4.74
C SER A 16 13.09 18.53 5.10
N LEU A 17 13.66 17.81 4.14
CA LEU A 17 15.05 17.37 4.22
C LEU A 17 15.94 18.54 3.74
N LEU A 18 16.80 19.01 4.66
CA LEU A 18 18.01 19.73 4.33
C LEU A 18 18.89 18.78 3.49
N PHE A 19 18.82 18.83 2.16
CA PHE A 19 19.77 18.10 1.33
C PHE A 19 21.08 18.89 1.28
N ALA A 20 22.02 18.50 2.14
CA ALA A 20 23.42 18.75 1.87
C ALA A 20 23.83 17.87 0.67
N GLY A 21 23.96 18.49 -0.51
CA GLY A 21 24.81 17.97 -1.60
C GLY A 21 24.30 16.75 -2.38
N VAL A 22 23.06 16.77 -2.89
CA VAL A 22 22.67 15.83 -3.95
C VAL A 22 22.60 16.58 -5.28
N ASP A 23 23.68 16.54 -6.06
CA ASP A 23 23.79 17.18 -7.38
C ASP A 23 22.99 16.43 -8.47
N ASP A 24 22.46 15.24 -8.15
CA ASP A 24 21.69 14.43 -9.10
C ASP A 24 20.19 14.62 -8.90
N ILE A 25 19.63 15.55 -9.67
CA ILE A 25 18.19 15.81 -9.72
C ILE A 25 17.37 14.57 -10.12
N ASN A 26 17.96 13.59 -10.80
CA ASN A 26 17.27 12.36 -11.18
C ASN A 26 17.22 11.37 -10.01
N ALA A 27 18.28 11.32 -9.18
CA ALA A 27 18.25 10.58 -7.93
C ALA A 27 17.23 11.17 -6.95
N VAL A 28 17.17 12.51 -6.85
CA VAL A 28 16.14 13.21 -6.07
C VAL A 28 14.74 12.92 -6.63
N LYS A 29 14.55 12.99 -7.96
CA LYS A 29 13.27 12.68 -8.60
C LYS A 29 12.81 11.25 -8.35
N LYS A 30 13.73 10.27 -8.29
CA LYS A 30 13.41 8.88 -7.94
C LYS A 30 12.94 8.71 -6.50
N ILE A 31 13.41 9.53 -5.56
CA ILE A 31 12.98 9.48 -4.15
C ILE A 31 11.56 10.07 -3.97
N TYR A 32 11.05 10.81 -4.95
CA TYR A 32 9.74 11.50 -4.88
C TYR A 32 8.73 11.05 -5.94
N LEU A 33 9.09 10.12 -6.83
CA LEU A 33 8.17 9.58 -7.81
C LEU A 33 7.56 8.32 -7.22
N ASN A 34 6.31 8.43 -6.78
CA ASN A 34 5.55 7.29 -6.28
C ASN A 34 5.05 6.42 -7.45
N ASP A 35 5.56 5.22 -7.54
CA ASP A 35 5.06 4.14 -8.39
C ASP A 35 3.81 3.51 -7.75
N PRO A 36 2.93 2.86 -8.54
CA PRO A 36 1.77 2.18 -7.98
C PRO A 36 2.20 0.89 -7.24
N PRO A 37 1.44 0.47 -6.20
CA PRO A 37 1.65 -0.80 -5.54
C PRO A 37 1.59 -1.98 -6.51
N HIS A 38 2.28 -3.06 -6.15
CA HIS A 38 2.15 -4.32 -6.86
C HIS A 38 0.73 -4.88 -6.74
N ILE A 39 0.22 -5.40 -7.86
CA ILE A 39 -1.03 -6.14 -7.87
C ILE A 39 -0.87 -7.37 -6.95
N PRO A 40 -1.79 -7.62 -6.01
CA PRO A 40 -1.77 -8.81 -5.18
C PRO A 40 -1.67 -10.09 -6.02
N SER A 41 -0.83 -11.03 -5.58
CA SER A 41 -0.54 -12.27 -6.33
C SER A 41 -0.43 -13.50 -5.43
N ASN A 42 -0.31 -14.69 -6.02
CA ASN A 42 -0.16 -15.97 -5.31
C ASN A 42 -1.20 -16.19 -4.19
N PRO A 43 -2.51 -16.09 -4.51
CA PRO A 43 -3.57 -16.20 -3.52
C PRO A 43 -3.54 -17.56 -2.83
N GLN A 44 -3.84 -17.56 -1.55
CA GLN A 44 -4.01 -18.74 -0.73
C GLN A 44 -5.31 -18.60 0.07
N PRO A 45 -6.27 -19.53 -0.04
CA PRO A 45 -6.32 -20.64 -0.98
C PRO A 45 -6.24 -20.19 -2.44
N VAL A 46 -5.74 -21.08 -3.31
CA VAL A 46 -5.67 -20.79 -4.75
C VAL A 46 -7.07 -20.62 -5.31
N ASN A 47 -7.25 -19.73 -6.30
CA ASN A 47 -8.52 -19.53 -6.96
C ASN A 47 -9.12 -20.87 -7.47
N GLY A 48 -10.40 -21.10 -7.18
CA GLY A 48 -11.10 -22.35 -7.54
C GLY A 48 -10.87 -23.52 -6.57
N SER A 49 -10.20 -23.32 -5.44
CA SER A 49 -10.08 -24.36 -4.40
C SER A 49 -11.46 -24.79 -3.89
N THR A 50 -11.66 -26.11 -3.76
CA THR A 50 -12.86 -26.73 -3.19
C THR A 50 -12.55 -27.33 -1.83
N ASN A 51 -13.57 -27.56 -0.99
CA ASN A 51 -13.40 -28.14 0.36
C ASN A 51 -12.47 -27.32 1.27
N VAL A 52 -12.49 -26.00 1.11
CA VAL A 52 -11.80 -25.05 1.98
C VAL A 52 -12.70 -24.75 3.17
N ASP A 53 -12.16 -24.81 4.39
CA ASP A 53 -12.87 -24.44 5.59
C ASP A 53 -13.22 -22.93 5.57
N VAL A 54 -14.43 -22.55 5.97
CA VAL A 54 -14.88 -21.14 6.02
C VAL A 54 -14.06 -20.27 6.97
N TYR A 55 -13.32 -20.90 7.90
CA TYR A 55 -12.39 -20.28 8.83
C TYR A 55 -10.94 -20.23 8.33
N THR A 56 -10.70 -20.64 7.08
CA THR A 56 -9.36 -20.59 6.49
C THR A 56 -8.90 -19.14 6.32
N ASP A 57 -7.70 -18.85 6.81
CA ASP A 57 -7.03 -17.57 6.53
C ASP A 57 -6.77 -17.42 5.02
N LEU A 58 -7.06 -16.24 4.51
CA LEU A 58 -6.68 -15.83 3.17
C LEU A 58 -5.24 -15.34 3.19
N GLY A 59 -4.56 -15.38 2.06
CA GLY A 59 -3.24 -14.78 1.91
C GLY A 59 -2.84 -14.49 0.48
N TRP A 60 -1.89 -13.57 0.33
CA TRP A 60 -1.38 -13.11 -0.97
C TRP A 60 0.00 -12.46 -0.81
N ASP A 61 0.76 -12.40 -1.89
CA ASP A 61 1.98 -11.60 -2.01
C ASP A 61 1.63 -10.22 -2.58
N GLY A 62 2.39 -9.17 -2.24
CA GLY A 62 2.11 -7.81 -2.72
C GLY A 62 3.27 -6.86 -2.46
N GLY A 63 2.98 -5.66 -2.00
CA GLY A 63 3.99 -4.63 -1.71
C GLY A 63 3.99 -3.49 -2.72
N ASP A 64 5.08 -2.72 -2.71
CA ASP A 64 5.26 -1.51 -3.50
C ASP A 64 6.72 -1.41 -4.00
N PRO A 65 6.97 -0.95 -5.24
CA PRO A 65 8.32 -0.60 -5.69
C PRO A 65 9.03 0.41 -4.77
N ASP A 66 8.28 1.31 -4.13
CA ASP A 66 8.79 2.35 -3.26
C ASP A 66 9.00 1.84 -1.84
N ILE A 67 10.20 1.32 -1.60
CA ILE A 67 10.55 0.63 -0.35
C ILE A 67 10.41 1.49 0.93
N SER A 68 10.40 2.82 0.80
CA SER A 68 10.20 3.76 1.91
C SER A 68 8.73 4.03 2.25
N GLU A 69 7.79 3.51 1.45
CA GLU A 69 6.36 3.71 1.63
C GLU A 69 5.68 2.48 2.26
N CYS A 70 4.40 2.66 2.58
CA CYS A 70 3.55 1.61 3.13
C CYS A 70 2.34 1.37 2.23
N VAL A 71 1.91 0.11 2.15
CA VAL A 71 0.73 -0.31 1.40
C VAL A 71 -0.45 -0.60 2.32
N TYR A 72 -1.64 -0.40 1.76
CA TYR A 72 -2.91 -0.82 2.33
C TYR A 72 -3.62 -1.76 1.36
N TYR A 73 -4.44 -2.66 1.89
CA TYR A 73 -5.29 -3.53 1.06
C TYR A 73 -6.75 -3.33 1.43
N ASP A 74 -7.58 -3.08 0.42
CA ASP A 74 -9.03 -3.13 0.55
C ASP A 74 -9.50 -4.57 0.31
N VAL A 75 -10.09 -5.18 1.33
CA VAL A 75 -10.61 -6.54 1.28
C VAL A 75 -12.09 -6.47 0.95
N PHE A 76 -12.50 -7.19 -0.10
CA PHE A 76 -13.89 -7.40 -0.48
C PHE A 76 -14.19 -8.89 -0.37
N PHE A 77 -15.26 -9.26 0.34
CA PHE A 77 -15.55 -10.65 0.64
C PHE A 77 -17.04 -10.96 0.57
N GLY A 78 -17.42 -12.02 -0.13
CA GLY A 78 -18.81 -12.41 -0.32
C GLY A 78 -19.00 -13.39 -1.48
N VAL A 79 -20.24 -13.82 -1.69
CA VAL A 79 -20.62 -14.82 -2.72
C VAL A 79 -21.09 -14.21 -4.04
N SER A 80 -21.22 -12.88 -4.12
CA SER A 80 -21.62 -12.15 -5.32
C SER A 80 -20.42 -11.88 -6.24
N SER A 81 -20.69 -11.67 -7.53
CA SER A 81 -19.68 -11.25 -8.51
C SER A 81 -19.09 -9.87 -8.22
N ASN A 82 -19.82 -9.03 -7.48
CA ASN A 82 -19.35 -7.80 -6.87
C ASN A 82 -19.49 -7.93 -5.35
N PRO A 83 -18.48 -8.46 -4.65
CA PRO A 83 -18.55 -8.64 -3.20
C PRO A 83 -18.56 -7.28 -2.48
N PRO A 84 -19.22 -7.17 -1.32
CA PRO A 84 -19.19 -5.96 -0.51
C PRO A 84 -17.76 -5.69 0.01
N PHE A 85 -17.44 -4.40 0.18
CA PHE A 85 -16.25 -3.99 0.93
C PHE A 85 -16.37 -4.48 2.37
N LEU A 86 -15.33 -5.14 2.86
CA LEU A 86 -15.25 -5.67 4.21
C LEU A 86 -14.46 -4.74 5.12
N GLU A 87 -13.16 -4.56 4.83
CA GLU A 87 -12.29 -3.67 5.59
C GLU A 87 -11.04 -3.27 4.79
N ARG A 88 -10.36 -2.22 5.27
CA ARG A 88 -9.02 -1.85 4.83
C ARG A 88 -8.00 -2.31 5.87
N ILE A 89 -7.00 -3.08 5.46
CA ILE A 89 -5.91 -3.56 6.32
C ILE A 89 -4.57 -2.88 5.99
N GLY A 90 -3.68 -2.85 6.98
CA GLY A 90 -2.39 -2.15 6.92
C GLY A 90 -2.26 -1.04 7.98
N PRO A 91 -1.26 -0.16 7.87
CA PRO A 91 -0.22 -0.13 6.84
C PRO A 91 0.73 -1.32 6.95
N TYR A 92 1.21 -1.81 5.80
CA TYR A 92 2.28 -2.80 5.71
C TYR A 92 3.50 -2.22 5.00
N PRO A 93 4.73 -2.60 5.38
CA PRO A 93 5.94 -2.21 4.64
C PRO A 93 5.89 -2.61 3.16
N ALA A 94 6.49 -1.82 2.26
CA ALA A 94 6.49 -2.09 0.82
C ALA A 94 7.07 -3.47 0.36
N ASN A 95 7.86 -4.18 1.18
CA ASN A 95 8.43 -5.49 0.83
C ASN A 95 7.58 -6.70 1.26
N GLN A 96 6.25 -6.60 1.22
CA GLN A 96 5.39 -7.69 1.69
C GLN A 96 5.47 -8.95 0.83
N THR A 97 5.69 -10.07 1.51
CA THR A 97 5.47 -11.41 0.97
C THR A 97 4.57 -12.16 1.94
N ARG A 98 3.59 -12.92 1.42
CA ARG A 98 2.69 -13.77 2.19
C ARG A 98 1.95 -13.01 3.30
N ILE A 99 1.22 -11.96 2.94
CA ILE A 99 0.20 -11.39 3.81
C ILE A 99 -0.82 -12.46 4.13
N THR A 100 -1.23 -12.54 5.41
CA THR A 100 -2.34 -13.38 5.85
C THR A 100 -3.46 -12.51 6.41
N TYR A 101 -4.69 -12.96 6.18
CA TYR A 101 -5.91 -12.27 6.55
C TYR A 101 -6.93 -13.28 7.05
N ASN A 102 -7.31 -13.18 8.32
CA ASN A 102 -8.42 -13.94 8.87
C ASN A 102 -9.73 -13.18 8.61
N PRO A 103 -10.66 -13.71 7.79
CA PRO A 103 -11.95 -13.05 7.53
C PRO A 103 -12.93 -13.12 8.72
N ASN A 104 -12.63 -13.91 9.75
CA ASN A 104 -13.50 -14.18 10.90
C ASN A 104 -12.93 -13.63 12.23
N LYS A 105 -12.11 -12.58 12.19
CA LYS A 105 -11.58 -11.94 13.41
C LYS A 105 -12.62 -11.77 14.51
#